data_AF-X1I012-F1
#
_entry.id   AF-X1I012-F1
#
_cell.length_a   1.000
_cell.length_b   1.000
_cell.length_c   1.000
_cell.angle_alpha   90.00
_cell.angle_beta   90.00
_cell.angle_gamma   90.00
#
_symmetry.space_group_name_H-M   'P 1'
#
loop_
_entity.id
_entity.type
_entity.pdbx_description
1 polymer ?
#
loop_
_entity_poly.entity_id
_entity_poly.type
_entity_poly.pdbx_seq_one_letter_code
_entity_poly.pdbx_strand_id
1 'polypeptide(L)'
;NNTLSKPTAKWFDSTLVKLMFSGIETDPPPDPRNPRTFEEVYRREINSRTDDEGNLYVTHIPEDGEYNFGVFRELYFSTNGMVKLFSLDYTALDSSFQIENPEVFDTGYATFKIKNTGSKDLTISDVRINNMSYDFDLGKGSSTHILNARENDLVWVDIKTSNQSFQINDVVKITVEAESVALDDKPYIFTNSTNNFFVEEAREGDIKINKPNSKVVQINATNSEIYLEVENTGDATVILKDFYVDNENNTFVDKHYISGSPILE
;
A
#
# COMPACT_ATOMS: atom_id res chain seq x y z
N ASN A 1 22.08 -47.22 -21.49
CA ASN A 1 21.01 -46.37 -20.93
C ASN A 1 21.62 -45.14 -20.30
N ASN A 2 21.77 -44.03 -21.03
CA ASN A 2 22.26 -42.77 -20.48
C ASN A 2 21.79 -41.58 -21.33
N THR A 3 20.49 -41.51 -21.63
CA THR A 3 19.88 -40.27 -22.09
C THR A 3 19.31 -39.57 -20.86
N LEU A 4 20.18 -38.85 -20.13
CA LEU A 4 19.69 -37.78 -19.26
C LEU A 4 18.88 -36.85 -20.16
N SER A 5 17.58 -36.74 -19.90
CA SER A 5 16.73 -35.76 -20.57
C SER A 5 17.32 -34.37 -20.33
N LYS A 6 17.64 -33.66 -21.40
CA LYS A 6 18.04 -32.25 -21.31
C LYS A 6 16.84 -31.42 -20.84
N PRO A 7 17.07 -30.33 -20.07
CA PRO A 7 15.97 -29.46 -19.68
C PRO A 7 15.39 -28.74 -20.91
N THR A 8 14.11 -28.42 -20.82
CA THR A 8 13.43 -27.55 -21.79
C THR A 8 13.82 -26.09 -21.54
N ALA A 9 13.68 -25.21 -22.53
CA ALA A 9 13.86 -23.77 -22.33
C ALA A 9 13.01 -23.22 -21.16
N LYS A 10 11.76 -23.70 -21.01
CA LYS A 10 10.86 -23.30 -19.91
C LYS A 10 11.35 -23.66 -18.51
N TRP A 11 12.28 -24.61 -18.38
CA TRP A 11 12.88 -24.95 -17.08
C TRP A 11 13.62 -23.75 -16.49
N PHE A 12 14.28 -22.95 -17.33
CA PHE A 12 15.01 -21.74 -16.94
C PHE A 12 14.09 -20.60 -16.48
N ASP A 13 12.81 -20.64 -16.82
CA ASP A 13 11.82 -19.65 -16.35
C ASP A 13 11.44 -19.84 -14.88
N SER A 14 11.68 -21.02 -14.32
CA SER A 14 11.27 -21.35 -12.96
C SER A 14 12.09 -20.58 -11.92
N THR A 15 11.43 -20.11 -10.86
CA THR A 15 12.07 -19.35 -9.77
C THR A 15 13.24 -20.11 -9.17
N LEU A 16 13.11 -21.43 -8.96
CA LEU A 16 14.17 -22.26 -8.40
C LEU A 16 15.44 -22.24 -9.26
N VAL A 17 15.29 -22.30 -10.58
CA VAL A 17 16.42 -22.29 -11.52
C VAL A 17 17.05 -20.91 -11.61
N LYS A 18 16.24 -19.85 -11.60
CA LYS A 18 16.75 -18.47 -11.53
C LYS A 18 17.54 -18.24 -10.24
N LEU A 19 17.03 -18.67 -9.07
CA LEU A 19 17.76 -18.60 -7.80
C LEU A 19 19.07 -19.41 -7.82
N MET A 20 19.07 -20.56 -8.49
CA MET A 20 20.27 -21.38 -8.69
C MET A 20 21.34 -20.65 -9.50
N PHE A 21 20.95 -19.89 -10.52
CA PHE A 21 21.87 -19.16 -11.39
C PHE A 21 22.16 -17.71 -10.97
N SER A 22 21.50 -17.20 -9.92
CA SER A 22 21.70 -15.85 -9.39
C SER A 22 23.15 -15.54 -9.03
N GLY A 23 23.66 -14.37 -9.44
CA GLY A 23 25.01 -13.89 -9.10
C GLY A 23 26.14 -14.81 -9.58
N ILE A 24 25.91 -15.57 -10.64
CA ILE A 24 26.98 -16.30 -11.32
C ILE A 24 27.48 -15.42 -12.44
N GLU A 25 28.77 -15.07 -12.40
CA GLU A 25 29.43 -14.40 -13.52
C GLU A 25 29.30 -15.24 -14.80
N THR A 26 28.59 -14.68 -15.78
CA THR A 26 28.37 -15.32 -17.08
C THR A 26 29.38 -14.86 -18.13
N ASP A 27 30.00 -13.69 -17.93
CA ASP A 27 30.98 -13.08 -18.82
C ASP A 27 32.15 -12.46 -18.03
N PRO A 28 33.44 -12.69 -18.40
CA PRO A 28 33.92 -13.60 -19.42
C PRO A 28 33.71 -15.08 -19.06
N PRO A 29 33.56 -15.97 -20.05
CA PRO A 29 33.52 -17.41 -19.81
C PRO A 29 34.87 -17.88 -19.21
N PRO A 30 34.85 -18.82 -18.25
CA PRO A 30 36.07 -19.34 -17.63
C PRO A 30 36.95 -20.10 -18.63
N ASP A 31 38.26 -20.23 -18.35
CA ASP A 31 39.18 -21.00 -19.20
C ASP A 31 38.68 -22.45 -19.35
N PRO A 32 38.29 -22.87 -20.56
CA PRO A 32 37.68 -24.17 -20.76
C PRO A 32 38.65 -25.34 -20.52
N ARG A 33 39.96 -25.10 -20.49
CA ARG A 33 41.00 -26.15 -20.45
C ARG A 33 41.57 -26.40 -19.06
N ASN A 34 41.46 -25.45 -18.13
CA ASN A 34 42.12 -25.58 -16.82
C ASN A 34 41.40 -24.80 -15.70
N PRO A 35 40.17 -25.21 -15.30
CA PRO A 35 39.52 -24.63 -14.14
C PRO A 35 40.27 -25.05 -12.86
N ARG A 36 40.59 -24.07 -12.03
CA ARG A 36 41.34 -24.15 -10.77
C ARG A 36 40.41 -24.18 -9.55
N THR A 37 39.18 -23.66 -9.68
CA THR A 37 38.19 -23.65 -8.60
C THR A 37 36.92 -24.42 -8.97
N PHE A 38 36.14 -24.82 -7.96
CA PHE A 38 34.83 -25.45 -8.18
C PHE A 38 33.86 -24.52 -8.91
N GLU A 39 33.95 -23.21 -8.61
CA GLU A 39 33.16 -22.17 -9.26
C GLU A 39 33.48 -22.07 -10.76
N GLU A 40 34.76 -22.10 -11.15
CA GLU A 40 35.17 -22.12 -12.56
C GLU A 40 34.69 -23.39 -13.28
N VAL A 41 34.71 -24.55 -12.60
CA VAL A 41 34.12 -25.79 -13.14
C VAL A 41 32.62 -25.60 -13.38
N TYR A 42 31.89 -25.04 -12.41
CA TYR A 42 30.45 -24.83 -12.52
C TYR A 42 30.08 -23.83 -13.63
N ARG A 43 30.77 -22.69 -13.69
CA ARG A 43 30.63 -21.69 -14.78
C ARG A 43 30.94 -22.28 -16.16
N ARG A 44 31.95 -23.16 -16.26
CA ARG A 44 32.29 -23.86 -17.50
C ARG A 44 31.17 -24.79 -17.95
N GLU A 45 30.55 -25.52 -17.01
CA GLU A 45 29.40 -26.38 -17.33
C GLU A 45 28.21 -25.55 -17.83
N ILE A 46 27.92 -24.39 -17.23
CA ILE A 46 26.88 -23.47 -17.70
C ILE A 46 27.18 -22.97 -19.13
N ASN A 47 28.43 -22.64 -19.42
CA ASN A 47 28.86 -22.15 -20.74
C ASN A 47 28.98 -23.23 -21.82
N SER A 48 28.82 -24.51 -21.48
CA SER A 48 29.00 -25.63 -22.43
C SER A 48 27.80 -26.56 -22.56
N ARG A 49 26.90 -26.58 -21.57
CA ARG A 49 25.68 -27.38 -21.61
C ARG A 49 24.64 -26.75 -22.51
N THR A 50 23.84 -27.62 -23.12
CA THR A 50 22.74 -27.24 -24.02
C THR A 50 21.42 -27.78 -23.53
N ASP A 51 20.35 -27.03 -23.78
CA ASP A 51 18.96 -27.48 -23.60
C ASP A 51 18.58 -28.54 -24.66
N ASP A 52 17.33 -28.99 -24.63
CA ASP A 52 16.77 -29.96 -25.57
C ASP A 52 16.64 -29.45 -27.02
N GLU A 53 16.69 -28.12 -27.22
CA GLU A 53 16.71 -27.44 -28.51
C GLU A 53 18.14 -27.20 -29.04
N GLY A 54 19.16 -27.37 -28.20
CA GLY A 54 20.56 -27.20 -28.54
C GLY A 54 21.14 -25.82 -28.20
N ASN A 55 20.37 -24.93 -27.55
CA ASN A 55 20.86 -23.62 -27.10
C ASN A 55 21.68 -23.76 -25.82
N LEU A 56 22.72 -22.94 -25.67
CA LEU A 56 23.57 -22.97 -24.48
C LEU A 56 22.80 -22.50 -23.24
N TYR A 57 23.08 -23.06 -22.06
CA TYR A 57 22.41 -22.62 -20.83
C TYR A 57 22.64 -21.13 -20.56
N VAL A 58 23.84 -20.63 -20.85
CA VAL A 58 24.19 -19.21 -20.66
C VAL A 58 23.27 -18.25 -21.42
N THR A 59 22.66 -18.67 -22.53
CA THR A 59 21.72 -17.79 -23.29
C THR A 59 20.38 -17.60 -22.58
N HIS A 60 20.08 -18.40 -21.55
CA HIS A 60 18.87 -18.30 -20.73
C HIS A 60 19.11 -17.59 -19.38
N ILE A 61 20.36 -17.17 -19.12
CA ILE A 61 20.77 -16.54 -17.87
C ILE A 61 21.11 -15.08 -18.20
N PRO A 62 20.60 -14.09 -17.44
CA PRO A 62 20.98 -12.69 -17.62
C PRO A 62 22.47 -12.50 -17.32
N GLU A 63 23.02 -11.39 -17.80
CA GLU A 63 24.40 -11.01 -17.52
C GLU A 63 24.68 -11.07 -16.01
N ASP A 64 25.74 -11.79 -15.66
CA ASP A 64 26.19 -12.05 -14.28
C ASP A 64 25.13 -12.62 -13.33
N GLY A 65 24.09 -13.26 -13.89
CA GLY A 65 22.99 -13.82 -13.12
C GLY A 65 22.19 -12.75 -12.36
N GLU A 66 22.15 -11.51 -12.88
CA GLU A 66 21.39 -10.39 -12.31
C GLU A 66 19.88 -10.55 -12.54
N TYR A 67 19.27 -11.52 -11.85
CA TYR A 67 17.82 -11.71 -11.86
C TYR A 67 17.11 -10.69 -10.96
N ASN A 68 16.00 -10.12 -11.46
CA ASN A 68 15.04 -9.41 -10.62
C ASN A 68 14.02 -10.40 -10.03
N PHE A 69 14.17 -10.74 -8.75
CA PHE A 69 13.29 -11.70 -8.08
C PHE A 69 12.05 -11.08 -7.42
N GLY A 70 11.93 -9.75 -7.38
CA GLY A 70 10.88 -9.03 -6.65
C GLY A 70 10.91 -9.29 -5.14
N VAL A 71 10.38 -10.45 -4.71
CA VAL A 71 10.19 -10.82 -3.31
C VAL A 71 11.39 -11.58 -2.70
N PHE A 72 12.23 -12.25 -3.50
CA PHE A 72 13.44 -12.89 -2.98
C PHE A 72 14.60 -11.91 -2.94
N ARG A 73 15.37 -11.97 -1.87
CA ARG A 73 16.55 -11.13 -1.67
C ARG A 73 17.72 -11.99 -1.31
N GLU A 74 18.85 -11.75 -1.96
CA GLU A 74 20.09 -12.42 -1.59
C GLU A 74 20.49 -12.04 -0.16
N LEU A 75 20.73 -13.04 0.68
CA LEU A 75 21.20 -12.86 2.06
C LEU A 75 22.67 -13.28 2.19
N TYR A 76 23.04 -14.38 1.53
CA TYR A 76 24.39 -14.93 1.60
C TYR A 76 24.65 -15.91 0.48
N PHE A 77 25.72 -15.70 -0.26
CA PHE A 77 26.35 -16.71 -1.12
C PHE A 77 27.66 -17.19 -0.49
N SER A 78 27.83 -18.50 -0.40
CA SER A 78 29.12 -19.09 -0.01
C SER A 78 30.20 -18.74 -1.02
N THR A 79 31.44 -18.63 -0.57
CA THR A 79 32.62 -18.32 -1.41
C THR A 79 32.79 -19.23 -2.63
N ASN A 80 32.24 -20.45 -2.62
CA ASN A 80 32.28 -21.38 -3.75
C ASN A 80 30.95 -21.48 -4.52
N GLY A 81 29.98 -20.60 -4.25
CA GLY A 81 28.68 -20.53 -4.91
C GLY A 81 27.73 -21.72 -4.66
N MET A 82 28.11 -22.66 -3.79
CA MET A 82 27.37 -23.92 -3.52
C MET A 82 26.18 -23.73 -2.61
N VAL A 83 26.26 -22.78 -1.67
CA VAL A 83 25.18 -22.44 -0.75
C VAL A 83 24.74 -21.02 -1.08
N LYS A 84 23.45 -20.89 -1.41
CA LYS A 84 22.79 -19.61 -1.64
C LYS A 84 21.60 -19.50 -0.69
N LEU A 85 21.62 -18.48 0.15
CA LEU A 85 20.54 -18.16 1.06
C LEU A 85 19.86 -16.90 0.56
N PHE A 86 18.54 -16.99 0.47
CA PHE A 86 17.68 -15.87 0.14
C PHE A 86 16.69 -15.65 1.28
N SER A 87 16.42 -14.39 1.61
CA SER A 87 15.24 -14.04 2.40
C SER A 87 14.06 -13.81 1.46
N LEU A 88 12.85 -14.06 1.97
CA LEU A 88 11.60 -13.82 1.25
C LEU A 88 10.88 -12.66 1.93
N ASP A 89 10.56 -11.65 1.14
CA ASP A 89 9.77 -10.51 1.56
C ASP A 89 8.28 -10.84 1.43
N TYR A 90 7.66 -11.13 2.58
CA TYR A 90 6.24 -11.44 2.65
C TYR A 90 5.34 -10.20 2.59
N THR A 91 5.88 -8.98 2.55
CA THR A 91 5.08 -7.74 2.58
C THR A 91 4.00 -7.72 1.51
N ALA A 92 4.31 -8.18 0.30
CA ALA A 92 3.33 -8.25 -0.79
C ALA A 92 2.19 -9.25 -0.54
N LEU A 93 2.44 -10.33 0.21
CA LEU A 93 1.45 -11.38 0.53
C LEU A 93 0.67 -11.05 1.81
N ASP A 94 1.32 -10.37 2.75
CA ASP A 94 0.80 -10.02 4.06
C ASP A 94 0.03 -8.70 4.06
N SER A 95 0.09 -7.94 2.96
CA SER A 95 -0.60 -6.66 2.80
C SER A 95 -1.82 -6.84 1.92
N SER A 96 -2.98 -6.42 2.41
CA SER A 96 -4.22 -6.37 1.63
C SER A 96 -5.21 -5.43 2.30
N PHE A 97 -6.09 -4.82 1.51
CA PHE A 97 -7.17 -4.01 2.03
C PHE A 97 -8.39 -4.07 1.12
N GLN A 98 -9.53 -3.66 1.65
CA GLN A 98 -10.79 -3.57 0.92
C GLN A 98 -11.52 -2.25 1.20
N ILE A 99 -12.30 -1.82 0.22
CA ILE A 99 -13.20 -0.68 0.29
C ILE A 99 -14.61 -1.21 0.56
N GLU A 100 -15.27 -0.69 1.57
CA GLU A 100 -16.63 -1.06 1.99
C GLU A 100 -17.53 0.17 1.99
N ASN A 101 -18.79 -0.02 1.60
CA ASN A 101 -19.86 0.99 1.61
C ASN A 101 -19.45 2.35 1.01
N PRO A 102 -19.00 2.39 -0.26
CA PRO A 102 -18.63 3.64 -0.89
C PRO A 102 -19.85 4.49 -1.24
N GLU A 103 -19.79 5.77 -0.89
CA GLU A 103 -20.81 6.77 -1.18
C GLU A 103 -20.12 8.02 -1.75
N VAL A 104 -20.69 8.58 -2.83
CA VAL A 104 -20.25 9.86 -3.43
C VAL A 104 -21.49 10.73 -3.54
N PHE A 105 -21.41 11.96 -3.05
CA PHE A 105 -22.56 12.84 -2.98
C PHE A 105 -22.45 14.01 -3.95
N ASP A 106 -23.61 14.43 -4.43
CA ASP A 106 -23.81 15.60 -5.31
C ASP A 106 -23.36 16.93 -4.68
N THR A 107 -23.29 16.99 -3.35
CA THR A 107 -22.76 18.14 -2.61
C THR A 107 -21.25 18.25 -2.63
N GLY A 108 -20.50 17.31 -3.23
CA GLY A 108 -19.05 17.44 -3.41
C GLY A 108 -18.21 16.88 -2.26
N TYR A 109 -18.64 15.80 -1.64
CA TYR A 109 -17.78 14.95 -0.82
C TYR A 109 -18.09 13.47 -1.08
N ALA A 110 -17.17 12.60 -0.67
CA ALA A 110 -17.38 11.16 -0.67
C ALA A 110 -16.94 10.55 0.65
N THR A 111 -17.53 9.41 1.00
CA THR A 111 -17.12 8.64 2.18
C THR A 111 -17.15 7.15 1.89
N PHE A 112 -16.27 6.42 2.55
CA PHE A 112 -16.24 4.96 2.51
C PHE A 112 -15.45 4.42 3.70
N LYS A 113 -15.69 3.15 4.03
CA LYS A 113 -14.85 2.43 5.00
C LYS A 113 -13.71 1.76 4.27
N ILE A 114 -12.51 1.90 4.81
CA ILE A 114 -11.34 1.15 4.37
C ILE A 114 -10.96 0.14 5.46
N LYS A 115 -10.73 -1.11 5.07
CA LYS A 115 -10.37 -2.17 6.01
C LYS A 115 -9.10 -2.86 5.55
N ASN A 116 -8.10 -2.83 6.43
CA ASN A 116 -6.88 -3.59 6.23
C ASN A 116 -7.17 -5.07 6.57
N THR A 117 -7.13 -5.92 5.55
CA THR A 117 -7.32 -7.37 5.68
C THR A 117 -6.01 -8.11 5.87
N GLY A 118 -4.88 -7.41 5.73
CA GLY A 118 -3.53 -7.91 5.92
C GLY A 118 -3.06 -7.90 7.37
N SER A 119 -1.81 -8.32 7.56
CA SER A 119 -1.08 -8.31 8.83
C SER A 119 -0.01 -7.21 8.91
N LYS A 120 0.14 -6.40 7.86
CA LYS A 120 1.03 -5.24 7.79
C LYS A 120 0.23 -3.94 7.84
N ASP A 121 0.80 -2.92 8.45
CA ASP A 121 0.27 -1.56 8.38
C ASP A 121 0.40 -1.04 6.95
N LEU A 122 -0.56 -0.20 6.57
CA LEU A 122 -0.64 0.41 5.25
C LEU A 122 -0.69 1.93 5.39
N THR A 123 0.05 2.65 4.55
CA THR A 123 -0.10 4.09 4.39
C THR A 123 -0.95 4.36 3.17
N ILE A 124 -2.10 4.99 3.32
CA ILE A 124 -2.95 5.38 2.19
C ILE A 124 -2.29 6.57 1.50
N SER A 125 -1.92 6.42 0.24
CA SER A 125 -1.13 7.41 -0.50
C SER A 125 -1.96 8.21 -1.50
N ASP A 126 -3.05 7.64 -2.02
CA ASP A 126 -3.92 8.33 -2.96
C ASP A 126 -5.36 7.79 -2.91
N VAL A 127 -6.33 8.69 -3.12
CA VAL A 127 -7.73 8.35 -3.30
C VAL A 127 -8.22 9.04 -4.56
N ARG A 128 -8.66 8.24 -5.53
CA ARG A 128 -9.13 8.70 -6.83
C ARG A 128 -10.60 8.41 -7.04
N ILE A 129 -11.31 9.37 -7.62
CA ILE A 129 -12.67 9.18 -8.16
C ILE A 129 -12.59 9.40 -9.67
N ASN A 130 -12.97 8.41 -10.47
CA ASN A 130 -12.86 8.44 -11.93
C ASN A 130 -11.44 8.84 -12.44
N ASN A 131 -10.40 8.25 -11.82
CA ASN A 131 -8.97 8.46 -12.10
C ASN A 131 -8.42 9.85 -11.74
N MET A 132 -9.17 10.69 -11.04
CA MET A 132 -8.70 11.98 -10.55
C MET A 132 -8.43 11.88 -9.06
N SER A 133 -7.28 12.34 -8.60
CA SER A 133 -6.88 12.34 -7.19
C SER A 133 -7.57 13.47 -6.43
N TYR A 134 -7.93 13.18 -5.18
CA TYR A 134 -8.60 14.12 -4.30
C TYR A 134 -7.93 14.14 -2.93
N ASP A 135 -8.04 15.27 -2.24
CA ASP A 135 -7.66 15.36 -0.84
C ASP A 135 -8.61 14.50 -0.01
N PHE A 136 -8.04 13.79 0.97
CA PHE A 136 -8.80 12.92 1.85
C PHE A 136 -8.26 12.98 3.27
N ASP A 137 -9.14 12.68 4.22
CA ASP A 137 -8.82 12.48 5.62
C ASP A 137 -9.19 11.04 6.01
N LEU A 138 -8.34 10.41 6.81
CA LEU A 138 -8.70 9.20 7.54
C LEU A 138 -9.28 9.56 8.90
N GLY A 139 -10.21 8.77 9.40
CA GLY A 139 -10.85 9.01 10.68
C GLY A 139 -9.86 8.98 11.83
N LYS A 140 -9.23 7.84 12.09
CA LYS A 140 -8.20 7.67 13.13
C LYS A 140 -6.83 8.10 12.62
N GLY A 141 -6.56 7.86 11.34
CA GLY A 141 -5.29 8.17 10.69
C GLY A 141 -5.17 9.58 10.12
N SER A 142 -6.01 10.54 10.48
CA SER A 142 -6.08 11.89 9.84
C SER A 142 -4.73 12.59 9.68
N SER A 143 -3.80 12.42 10.62
CA SER A 143 -2.48 13.08 10.57
C SER A 143 -1.37 12.23 9.93
N THR A 144 -1.59 10.93 9.71
CA THR A 144 -0.55 9.99 9.28
C THR A 144 -0.89 9.22 8.01
N HIS A 145 -2.18 9.16 7.66
CA HIS A 145 -2.76 8.28 6.67
C HIS A 145 -2.43 6.78 6.89
N ILE A 146 -2.10 6.40 8.12
CA ILE A 146 -1.79 5.00 8.47
C ILE A 146 -3.07 4.26 8.83
N LEU A 147 -3.28 3.14 8.13
CA LEU A 147 -4.30 2.13 8.42
C LEU A 147 -3.61 0.89 9.00
N ASN A 148 -3.71 0.71 10.32
CA ASN A 148 -3.04 -0.38 11.02
C ASN A 148 -3.55 -1.76 10.56
N ALA A 149 -2.69 -2.76 10.71
CA ALA A 149 -2.99 -4.15 10.40
C ALA A 149 -4.29 -4.62 11.05
N ARG A 150 -5.16 -5.24 10.25
CA ARG A 150 -6.46 -5.80 10.69
C ARG A 150 -7.46 -4.79 11.24
N GLU A 151 -7.20 -3.50 11.11
CA GLU A 151 -8.12 -2.44 11.51
C GLU A 151 -8.93 -1.91 10.33
N ASN A 152 -9.94 -1.11 10.67
CA ASN A 152 -10.67 -0.31 9.72
C ASN A 152 -10.64 1.17 10.12
N ASP A 153 -10.84 2.00 9.11
CA ASP A 153 -11.00 3.42 9.26
C ASP A 153 -12.05 3.95 8.29
N LEU A 154 -12.58 5.12 8.61
CA LEU A 154 -13.48 5.85 7.74
C LEU A 154 -12.65 6.83 6.91
N VAL A 155 -12.97 6.95 5.63
CA VAL A 155 -12.33 7.89 4.72
C VAL A 155 -13.32 8.96 4.36
N TRP A 156 -12.89 10.21 4.44
CA TRP A 156 -13.62 11.38 3.94
C TRP A 156 -12.83 11.99 2.80
N VAL A 157 -13.47 12.26 1.68
CA VAL A 157 -12.84 12.84 0.49
C VAL A 157 -13.49 14.19 0.19
N ASP A 158 -12.67 15.25 0.11
CA ASP A 158 -13.13 16.58 -0.27
C ASP A 158 -13.06 16.74 -1.80
N ILE A 159 -14.22 16.73 -2.45
CA ILE A 159 -14.31 16.88 -3.91
C ILE A 159 -14.39 18.35 -4.29
N LYS A 160 -14.97 19.21 -3.44
CA LYS A 160 -15.20 20.63 -3.75
C LYS A 160 -13.91 21.38 -4.07
N THR A 161 -12.83 21.07 -3.37
CA THR A 161 -11.53 21.74 -3.54
C THR A 161 -10.94 21.56 -4.95
N SER A 162 -11.35 20.52 -5.66
CA SER A 162 -10.88 20.21 -7.03
C SER A 162 -11.61 20.97 -8.15
N ASN A 163 -12.58 21.85 -7.83
CA ASN A 163 -13.51 22.48 -8.78
C ASN A 163 -14.34 21.48 -9.61
N GLN A 164 -14.43 20.23 -9.17
CA GLN A 164 -15.30 19.24 -9.78
C GLN A 164 -16.60 19.12 -9.00
N SER A 165 -17.69 18.89 -9.73
CA SER A 165 -19.00 18.63 -9.16
C SER A 165 -19.57 17.40 -9.84
N PHE A 166 -20.03 16.46 -9.04
CA PHE A 166 -20.84 15.34 -9.53
C PHE A 166 -22.31 15.69 -9.45
N GLN A 167 -23.12 15.10 -10.32
CA GLN A 167 -24.57 15.19 -10.29
C GLN A 167 -25.16 13.84 -9.86
N ILE A 168 -26.34 13.87 -9.25
CA ILE A 168 -27.06 12.64 -8.89
C ILE A 168 -27.20 11.74 -10.13
N ASN A 169 -26.92 10.45 -9.97
CA ASN A 169 -26.87 9.42 -11.02
C ASN A 169 -25.65 9.48 -11.97
N ASP A 170 -24.66 10.34 -11.73
CA ASP A 170 -23.37 10.19 -12.40
C ASP A 170 -22.75 8.84 -12.02
N VAL A 171 -22.07 8.20 -12.98
CA VAL A 171 -21.39 6.93 -12.74
C VAL A 171 -19.97 7.20 -12.27
N VAL A 172 -19.64 6.67 -11.09
CA VAL A 172 -18.35 6.88 -10.44
C VAL A 172 -17.70 5.57 -10.03
N LYS A 173 -16.38 5.62 -9.91
CA LYS A 173 -15.54 4.54 -9.39
C LYS A 173 -14.48 5.13 -8.46
N ILE A 174 -14.40 4.59 -7.25
CA ILE A 174 -13.34 4.94 -6.29
C ILE A 174 -12.17 3.98 -6.48
N THR A 175 -10.96 4.50 -6.48
CA THR A 175 -9.70 3.75 -6.47
C THR A 175 -8.82 4.29 -5.37
N VAL A 176 -8.30 3.40 -4.53
CA VAL A 176 -7.38 3.75 -3.44
C VAL A 176 -6.04 3.12 -3.72
N GLU A 177 -4.97 3.88 -3.51
CA GLU A 177 -3.60 3.39 -3.47
C GLU A 177 -3.09 3.40 -2.02
N ALA A 178 -2.44 2.30 -1.65
CA ALA A 178 -1.85 2.12 -0.35
C ALA A 178 -0.43 1.58 -0.49
N GLU A 179 0.43 1.94 0.45
CA GLU A 179 1.83 1.57 0.49
C GLU A 179 2.13 0.74 1.73
N SER A 180 2.99 -0.26 1.59
CA SER A 180 3.60 -0.95 2.73
C SER A 180 5.10 -1.04 2.53
N VAL A 181 5.85 -0.66 3.56
CA VAL A 181 7.32 -0.60 3.50
C VAL A 181 7.89 -2.02 3.47
N ALA A 182 8.59 -2.35 2.39
CA ALA A 182 9.29 -3.61 2.22
C ALA A 182 10.57 -3.66 3.07
N LEU A 183 11.26 -4.81 3.09
CA LEU A 183 12.49 -5.00 3.87
C LEU A 183 13.71 -4.17 3.38
N ASP A 184 13.65 -3.49 2.24
CA ASP A 184 14.70 -2.60 1.66
C ASP A 184 14.25 -1.14 1.60
N ASP A 185 13.24 -0.79 2.40
CA ASP A 185 12.64 0.55 2.41
C ASP A 185 12.02 0.98 1.06
N LYS A 186 11.87 0.06 0.09
CA LYS A 186 11.09 0.32 -1.13
C LYS A 186 9.64 -0.06 -0.88
N PRO A 187 8.67 0.85 -1.03
CA PRO A 187 7.27 0.49 -0.77
C PRO A 187 6.73 -0.45 -1.85
N TYR A 188 5.94 -1.43 -1.42
CA TYR A 188 4.99 -2.08 -2.32
C TYR A 188 3.76 -1.20 -2.42
N ILE A 189 3.30 -0.97 -3.66
CA ILE A 189 2.08 -0.22 -3.95
C ILE A 189 0.94 -1.21 -4.22
N PHE A 190 -0.15 -1.04 -3.49
CA PHE A 190 -1.37 -1.82 -3.59
C PHE A 190 -2.48 -0.92 -4.09
N THR A 191 -3.24 -1.38 -5.07
CA THR A 191 -4.38 -0.65 -5.60
C THR A 191 -5.64 -1.49 -5.45
N ASN A 192 -6.70 -0.91 -4.89
CA ASN A 192 -8.02 -1.51 -4.88
C ASN A 192 -9.03 -0.50 -5.41
N SER A 193 -10.05 -0.99 -6.11
CA SER A 193 -11.11 -0.16 -6.65
C SER A 193 -12.46 -0.77 -6.42
N THR A 194 -13.46 0.09 -6.30
CA THR A 194 -14.86 -0.32 -6.31
C THR A 194 -15.28 -0.76 -7.73
N ASN A 195 -16.42 -1.43 -7.81
CA ASN A 195 -17.20 -1.44 -9.06
C ASN A 195 -17.76 -0.04 -9.34
N ASN A 196 -18.31 0.17 -10.52
CA ASN A 196 -19.03 1.40 -10.83
C ASN A 196 -20.33 1.47 -9.99
N PHE A 197 -20.62 2.65 -9.46
CA PHE A 197 -21.86 2.95 -8.73
C PHE A 197 -22.31 4.38 -9.03
N PHE A 198 -23.49 4.76 -8.51
CA PHE A 198 -24.09 6.05 -8.79
C PHE A 198 -23.82 7.05 -7.68
N VAL A 199 -23.67 8.31 -8.07
CA VAL A 199 -23.66 9.44 -7.14
C VAL A 199 -25.05 9.63 -6.54
N GLU A 200 -25.10 9.84 -5.24
CA GLU A 200 -26.31 9.95 -4.43
C GLU A 200 -26.57 11.39 -3.99
N GLU A 201 -27.80 11.67 -3.58
CA GLU A 201 -28.15 12.94 -2.93
C GLU A 201 -27.56 12.96 -1.51
N ALA A 202 -26.92 14.07 -1.15
CA ALA A 202 -26.37 14.24 0.19
C ALA A 202 -27.47 14.21 1.25
N ARG A 203 -27.25 13.40 2.29
CA ARG A 203 -28.12 13.35 3.45
C ARG A 203 -27.76 14.47 4.43
N GLU A 204 -28.77 15.04 5.07
CA GLU A 204 -28.56 16.02 6.14
C GLU A 204 -27.94 15.33 7.35
N GLY A 205 -26.80 15.84 7.81
CA GLY A 205 -26.14 15.40 9.04
C GLY A 205 -26.72 16.08 10.26
N ASP A 206 -26.64 15.43 11.42
CA ASP A 206 -27.09 16.00 12.69
C ASP A 206 -26.08 15.68 13.78
N ILE A 207 -25.64 16.70 14.52
CA ILE A 207 -24.65 16.54 15.59
C ILE A 207 -25.16 17.15 16.89
N LYS A 208 -24.72 16.55 17.99
CA LYS A 208 -25.04 17.04 19.32
C LYS A 208 -23.80 17.11 20.20
N ILE A 209 -23.68 18.21 20.94
CA ILE A 209 -22.69 18.33 22.01
C ILE A 209 -23.24 17.61 23.24
N ASN A 210 -22.51 16.62 23.72
CA ASN A 210 -22.78 15.93 24.97
C ASN A 210 -22.36 16.83 26.15
N LYS A 211 -23.27 17.74 26.53
CA LYS A 211 -23.04 18.73 27.60
C LYS A 211 -22.59 18.11 28.94
N PRO A 212 -23.19 17.01 29.44
CA PRO A 212 -22.73 16.37 30.68
C PRO A 212 -21.24 15.98 30.70
N ASN A 213 -20.68 15.59 29.55
CA ASN A 213 -19.29 15.18 29.43
C ASN A 213 -18.37 16.31 28.96
N SER A 214 -18.94 17.44 28.56
CA SER A 214 -18.21 18.63 28.13
C SER A 214 -17.95 19.57 29.31
N LYS A 215 -16.82 20.28 29.31
CA LYS A 215 -16.46 21.23 30.37
C LYS A 215 -15.55 22.35 29.89
N VAL A 216 -15.59 23.46 30.61
CA VAL A 216 -14.64 24.57 30.47
C VAL A 216 -13.76 24.61 31.71
N VAL A 217 -12.45 24.69 31.51
CA VAL A 217 -11.46 24.80 32.57
C VAL A 217 -10.75 26.14 32.42
N GLN A 218 -10.99 27.06 33.36
CA GLN A 218 -10.28 28.33 33.42
C GLN A 218 -8.83 28.08 33.86
N ILE A 219 -7.86 28.40 33.01
CA ILE A 219 -6.43 28.25 33.33
C ILE A 219 -5.92 29.51 34.05
N ASN A 220 -6.31 30.69 33.56
CA ASN A 220 -5.99 31.99 34.17
C ASN A 220 -7.02 33.05 33.72
N ALA A 221 -6.82 34.32 34.07
CA ALA A 221 -7.76 35.40 33.77
C ALA A 221 -8.09 35.61 32.28
N THR A 222 -7.23 35.14 31.36
CA THR A 222 -7.41 35.34 29.91
C THR A 222 -7.52 34.04 29.11
N ASN A 223 -7.16 32.90 29.71
CA ASN A 223 -7.06 31.61 29.00
C ASN A 223 -7.99 30.59 29.63
N SER A 224 -8.71 29.85 28.78
CA SER A 224 -9.55 28.72 29.16
C SER A 224 -9.34 27.58 28.17
N GLU A 225 -9.38 26.36 28.68
CA GLU A 225 -9.42 25.15 27.87
C GLU A 225 -10.87 24.65 27.82
N ILE A 226 -11.33 24.28 26.63
CA ILE A 226 -12.67 23.74 26.43
C ILE A 226 -12.54 22.29 25.98
N TYR A 227 -13.21 21.41 26.71
CA TYR A 227 -13.33 19.99 26.42
C TYR A 227 -14.74 19.74 25.93
N LEU A 228 -14.88 19.36 24.67
CA LEU A 228 -16.17 19.04 24.05
C LEU A 228 -16.22 17.57 23.69
N GLU A 229 -17.34 16.93 24.03
CA GLU A 229 -17.72 15.65 23.46
C GLU A 229 -18.85 15.89 22.46
N VAL A 230 -18.65 15.45 21.22
CA VAL A 230 -19.60 15.61 20.12
C VAL A 230 -19.99 14.22 19.63
N GLU A 231 -21.29 14.00 19.47
CA GLU A 231 -21.86 12.77 18.91
C GLU A 231 -22.59 13.08 17.60
N ASN A 232 -22.51 12.16 16.63
CA ASN A 232 -23.40 12.15 15.49
C ASN A 232 -24.74 11.57 15.94
N THR A 233 -25.83 12.30 15.74
CA THR A 233 -27.20 11.85 16.05
C THR A 233 -28.03 11.60 14.79
N GLY A 234 -27.48 11.93 13.62
CA GLY A 234 -28.09 11.65 12.32
C GLY A 234 -27.67 10.30 11.74
N ASP A 235 -28.21 10.01 10.55
CA ASP A 235 -27.90 8.80 9.78
C ASP A 235 -26.79 9.02 8.73
N ALA A 236 -26.30 10.26 8.61
CA ALA A 236 -25.28 10.65 7.64
C ALA A 236 -23.93 10.82 8.33
N THR A 237 -22.87 10.34 7.69
CA THR A 237 -21.50 10.63 8.13
C THR A 237 -21.22 12.14 8.07
N VAL A 238 -20.57 12.67 9.11
CA VAL A 238 -20.24 14.09 9.21
C VAL A 238 -18.77 14.28 9.56
N ILE A 239 -18.15 15.35 9.04
CA ILE A 239 -16.79 15.75 9.40
C ILE A 239 -16.80 17.01 10.26
N LEU A 240 -16.08 16.96 11.39
CA LEU A 240 -15.87 18.09 12.29
C LEU A 240 -14.65 18.88 11.82
N LYS A 241 -14.88 20.09 11.30
CA LYS A 241 -13.82 20.95 10.76
C LYS A 241 -13.48 22.09 11.71
N ASP A 242 -14.46 22.95 11.99
CA ASP A 242 -14.28 24.16 12.77
C ASP A 242 -15.19 24.21 13.98
N PHE A 243 -14.63 24.75 15.06
CA PHE A 243 -15.34 25.00 16.31
C PHE A 243 -15.21 26.48 16.61
N TYR A 244 -16.32 27.13 16.94
CA TYR A 244 -16.35 28.55 17.25
C TYR A 244 -17.38 28.86 18.35
N VAL A 245 -17.24 30.01 18.99
CA VAL A 245 -18.22 30.51 19.98
C VAL A 245 -18.98 31.69 19.38
N ASP A 246 -20.31 31.56 19.34
CA ASP A 246 -21.27 32.53 18.79
C ASP A 246 -21.17 32.75 17.27
N ASN A 247 -19.97 32.94 16.71
CA ASN A 247 -19.75 33.12 15.27
C ASN A 247 -18.34 32.66 14.83
N GLU A 248 -18.18 32.40 13.54
CA GLU A 248 -16.96 31.86 12.91
C GLU A 248 -15.71 32.72 13.10
N ASN A 249 -15.82 34.02 13.39
CA ASN A 249 -14.65 34.86 13.69
C ASN A 249 -14.02 34.52 15.05
N ASN A 250 -14.74 33.79 15.91
CA ASN A 250 -14.28 33.33 17.21
C ASN A 250 -13.91 31.83 17.16
N THR A 251 -13.22 31.42 16.10
CA THR A 251 -12.80 30.02 15.91
C THR A 251 -11.66 29.65 16.85
N PHE A 252 -11.71 28.43 17.40
CA PHE A 252 -10.63 27.87 18.21
C PHE A 252 -9.41 27.54 17.34
N VAL A 253 -8.24 27.99 17.77
CA VAL A 253 -6.98 27.87 17.02
C VAL A 253 -6.21 26.60 17.36
N ASP A 254 -6.23 26.15 18.62
CA ASP A 254 -5.51 24.96 19.10
C ASP A 254 -6.49 23.82 19.42
N LYS A 255 -6.93 23.10 18.38
CA LYS A 255 -7.86 21.98 18.47
C LYS A 255 -7.09 20.66 18.55
N HIS A 256 -7.37 19.84 19.57
CA HIS A 256 -6.78 18.50 19.71
C HIS A 256 -7.86 17.46 19.98
N TYR A 257 -7.83 16.36 19.21
CA TYR A 257 -8.69 15.21 19.45
C TYR A 257 -8.09 14.34 20.56
N ILE A 258 -8.75 14.31 21.71
CA ILE A 258 -8.31 13.51 22.88
C ILE A 258 -8.61 12.03 22.65
N SER A 259 -9.75 11.74 22.02
CA SER A 259 -10.21 10.39 21.69
C SER A 259 -11.22 10.46 20.55
N GLY A 260 -11.34 9.38 19.76
CA GLY A 260 -12.29 9.31 18.65
C GLY A 260 -11.70 9.84 17.34
N SER A 261 -12.56 10.36 16.48
CA SER A 261 -12.22 10.81 15.13
C SER A 261 -12.93 12.14 14.79
N PRO A 262 -12.32 13.02 13.97
CA PRO A 262 -13.02 14.12 13.32
C PRO A 262 -14.17 13.67 12.41
N ILE A 263 -14.14 12.45 11.88
CA ILE A 263 -15.19 11.90 11.02
C ILE A 263 -16.10 11.03 11.89
N LEU A 264 -17.36 11.43 12.03
CA LEU A 264 -18.35 10.74 12.85
C LEU A 264 -19.29 9.94 11.96
N GLU A 265 -19.46 8.67 12.29
CA GLU A 265 -20.49 7.78 11.75
C GLU A 265 -21.73 7.80 12.64
#